data_AF-A0A068PC09-F1
#
_entry.id   AF-A0A068PC09-F1
#
_cell.length_a   1.000
_cell.length_b   1.000
_cell.length_c   1.000
_cell.angle_alpha   90.00
_cell.angle_beta   90.00
_cell.angle_gamma   90.00
#
_symmetry.space_group_name_H-M   'P 1'
#
loop_
_entity.id
_entity.type
_entity.pdbx_description
1 polymer ?
#
loop_
_entity_poly.entity_id
_entity_poly.type
_entity_poly.pdbx_seq_one_letter_code
_entity_poly.pdbx_strand_id
1 'polypeptide(L)'
;MNKQGEVIMLNGAHCAGKTTLAREVQKLAERPILATGYYDYLWMLALKYVGLDPEIRVDGWPGPDPGLPQTQAGFEILREGEGENATFRMMCGEIGWNVMYGMRRSFAAMANAGNDLVLGEVNTEIMLKDYCNAFKDLERVYMIGVFCPLEELERREDVMPHRRVGCARMQIDQVHMPGAYDFTVDTGKDDAEECARQVLNFVDNNPPVVFKQLVERYGEIEEVNQFPVQWW
;
A
#
# COMPACT_ATOMS: atom_id res chain seq x y z
N MET A 1 22.73 14.58 -16.15
CA MET A 1 21.86 14.18 -15.03
C MET A 1 21.95 12.68 -14.91
N ASN A 2 22.05 12.14 -13.69
CA ASN A 2 21.96 10.69 -13.49
C ASN A 2 20.59 10.19 -13.98
N LYS A 3 20.54 8.99 -14.54
CA LYS A 3 19.30 8.34 -14.96
C LYS A 3 18.37 8.21 -13.74
N GLN A 4 17.09 8.52 -13.88
CA GLN A 4 16.08 8.26 -12.84
C GLN A 4 16.06 6.76 -12.50
N GLY A 5 15.84 6.46 -11.23
CA GLY A 5 15.60 5.11 -10.75
C GLY A 5 14.23 4.61 -11.19
N GLU A 6 14.10 3.30 -11.26
CA GLU A 6 12.87 2.60 -11.59
C GLU A 6 12.06 2.26 -10.34
N VAL A 7 10.75 2.40 -10.43
CA VAL A 7 9.83 2.04 -9.34
C VAL A 7 8.97 0.85 -9.74
N ILE A 8 8.97 -0.20 -8.90
CA ILE A 8 8.06 -1.34 -8.99
C ILE A 8 7.02 -1.20 -7.87
N MET A 9 5.78 -0.87 -8.20
CA MET A 9 4.69 -0.75 -7.23
C MET A 9 3.89 -2.05 -7.16
N LEU A 10 4.04 -2.78 -6.06
CA LEU A 10 3.27 -3.98 -5.74
C LEU A 10 1.99 -3.56 -5.01
N ASN A 11 0.82 -3.72 -5.63
CA ASN A 11 -0.47 -3.34 -5.04
C ASN A 11 -1.41 -4.54 -4.85
N GLY A 12 -2.03 -4.65 -3.69
CA GLY A 12 -2.91 -5.76 -3.33
C GLY A 12 -3.39 -5.68 -1.88
N ALA A 13 -4.39 -6.48 -1.53
CA ALA A 13 -5.02 -6.45 -0.20
C ALA A 13 -4.04 -6.75 0.95
N HIS A 14 -4.45 -6.41 2.17
CA HIS A 14 -3.81 -6.82 3.42
C HIS A 14 -3.57 -8.34 3.40
N CYS A 15 -2.43 -8.81 3.91
CA CYS A 15 -1.98 -10.21 3.84
C CYS A 15 -1.74 -10.81 2.45
N ALA A 16 -1.83 -10.05 1.35
CA ALA A 16 -1.50 -10.54 0.00
C ALA A 16 0.00 -10.81 -0.24
N GLY A 17 0.86 -10.76 0.80
CA GLY A 17 2.29 -11.09 0.68
C GLY A 17 3.17 -10.01 0.06
N LYS A 18 2.67 -8.80 -0.19
CA LYS A 18 3.40 -7.69 -0.84
C LYS A 18 4.76 -7.38 -0.21
N THR A 19 4.83 -7.28 1.12
CA THR A 19 6.09 -6.96 1.82
C THR A 19 7.11 -8.09 1.65
N THR A 20 6.67 -9.34 1.76
CA THR A 20 7.53 -10.51 1.50
C THR A 20 8.00 -10.53 0.05
N LEU A 21 7.10 -10.30 -0.91
CA LEU A 21 7.41 -10.21 -2.32
C LEU A 21 8.41 -9.08 -2.62
N ALA A 22 8.24 -7.90 -2.04
CA ALA A 22 9.18 -6.79 -2.19
C ALA A 22 10.60 -7.16 -1.72
N ARG A 23 10.70 -7.91 -0.61
CA ARG A 23 12.00 -8.38 -0.09
C ARG A 23 12.60 -9.47 -0.98
N GLU A 24 11.81 -10.37 -1.54
CA GLU A 24 12.30 -11.37 -2.50
C GLU A 24 12.74 -10.72 -3.82
N VAL A 25 12.02 -9.72 -4.33
CA VAL A 25 12.46 -8.89 -5.47
C VAL A 25 13.80 -8.23 -5.16
N GLN A 26 13.94 -7.62 -3.98
CA GLN A 26 15.20 -7.01 -3.54
C GLN A 26 16.35 -8.02 -3.43
N LYS A 27 16.07 -9.24 -2.97
CA LYS A 27 17.07 -10.31 -2.82
C LYS A 27 17.52 -10.86 -4.17
N LEU A 28 16.62 -10.97 -5.15
CA LEU A 28 16.88 -11.61 -6.44
C LEU A 28 17.39 -10.64 -7.52
N ALA A 29 17.12 -9.34 -7.41
CA ALA A 29 17.54 -8.36 -8.41
C ALA A 29 19.08 -8.28 -8.52
N GLU A 30 19.60 -8.25 -9.74
CA GLU A 30 21.04 -8.09 -10.00
C GLU A 30 21.55 -6.64 -9.76
N ARG A 31 20.62 -5.70 -9.61
CA ARG A 31 20.87 -4.27 -9.37
C ARG A 31 20.40 -3.85 -7.97
N PRO A 32 20.99 -2.82 -7.36
CA PRO A 32 20.55 -2.34 -6.05
C PRO A 32 19.13 -1.75 -6.16
N ILE A 33 18.18 -2.37 -5.47
CA ILE A 33 16.79 -1.91 -5.36
C ILE A 33 16.39 -1.83 -3.88
N LEU A 34 15.71 -0.75 -3.49
CA LEU A 34 15.28 -0.52 -2.12
C LEU A 34 13.84 -1.01 -1.91
N ALA A 35 13.66 -2.03 -1.07
CA ALA A 35 12.34 -2.48 -0.66
C ALA A 35 11.81 -1.67 0.52
N THR A 36 10.64 -1.06 0.33
CA THR A 36 9.90 -0.30 1.36
C THR A 36 8.41 -0.29 1.04
N GLY A 37 7.61 0.49 1.76
CA GLY A 37 6.20 0.70 1.47
C GLY A 37 5.51 1.47 2.60
N TYR A 38 4.18 1.57 2.51
CA TYR A 38 3.41 2.41 3.42
C TYR A 38 3.59 2.10 4.92
N TYR A 39 3.80 0.83 5.28
CA TYR A 39 3.99 0.42 6.67
C TYR A 39 5.25 1.03 7.30
N ASP A 40 6.33 1.20 6.54
CA ASP A 40 7.60 1.72 7.09
C ASP A 40 7.42 3.16 7.60
N TYR A 41 6.57 3.94 6.94
CA TYR A 41 6.27 5.33 7.31
C TYR A 41 5.22 5.42 8.41
N LEU A 42 4.25 4.51 8.45
CA LEU A 42 3.27 4.45 9.54
C LEU A 42 3.97 4.28 10.90
N TRP A 43 5.03 3.48 10.96
CA TRP A 43 5.81 3.28 12.18
C TRP A 43 6.66 4.48 12.61
N MET A 44 6.84 5.48 11.75
CA MET A 44 7.49 6.75 12.12
C MET A 44 6.55 7.67 12.90
N LEU A 45 5.23 7.49 12.76
CA LEU A 45 4.23 8.29 13.46
C LEU A 45 4.07 7.81 14.90
N ALA A 46 4.05 8.74 15.85
CA ALA A 46 3.85 8.38 17.26
C ALA A 46 2.49 7.69 17.46
N LEU A 47 2.48 6.56 18.16
CA LEU A 47 1.29 5.71 18.31
C LEU A 47 0.07 6.42 18.91
N LYS A 48 0.24 7.54 19.63
CA LYS A 48 -0.86 8.40 20.09
C LYS A 48 -1.74 8.97 18.97
N TYR A 49 -1.29 8.90 17.72
CA TYR A 49 -2.05 9.30 16.53
C TYR A 49 -2.69 8.11 15.79
N VAL A 50 -2.58 6.88 16.32
CA VAL A 50 -3.14 5.68 15.69
C VAL A 50 -4.17 5.05 16.62
N GLY A 51 -5.44 5.38 16.39
CA GLY A 51 -6.59 4.85 17.10
C GLY A 51 -7.00 3.49 16.54
N LEU A 52 -7.02 2.46 17.39
CA LEU A 52 -7.47 1.14 17.00
C LEU A 52 -8.68 0.75 17.85
N ASP A 53 -9.79 0.42 17.22
CA ASP A 53 -11.00 -0.01 17.92
C ASP A 53 -10.69 -1.16 18.91
N PRO A 54 -11.13 -1.06 20.18
CA PRO A 54 -10.82 -2.06 21.21
C PRO A 54 -11.22 -3.50 20.85
N GLU A 55 -12.24 -3.70 20.00
CA GLU A 55 -12.71 -5.03 19.62
C GLU A 55 -11.76 -5.73 18.63
N ILE A 56 -11.01 -4.93 17.87
CA ILE A 56 -10.01 -5.39 16.89
C ILE A 56 -8.59 -5.24 17.40
N ARG A 57 -8.43 -4.49 18.49
CA ARG A 57 -7.20 -4.42 19.25
C ARG A 57 -6.92 -5.77 19.86
N VAL A 58 -5.68 -6.19 19.69
CA VAL A 58 -5.12 -7.34 20.37
C VAL A 58 -4.47 -6.95 21.68
N ASP A 59 -4.33 -7.94 22.56
CA ASP A 59 -3.69 -7.74 23.85
C ASP A 59 -2.27 -7.16 23.67
N GLY A 60 -2.03 -6.02 24.33
CA GLY A 60 -0.73 -5.36 24.36
C GLY A 60 -0.48 -4.24 23.34
N TRP A 61 -1.45 -3.88 22.47
CA TRP A 61 -1.30 -2.69 21.63
C TRP A 61 -1.25 -1.41 22.50
N PRO A 62 -0.18 -0.60 22.42
CA PRO A 62 0.00 0.56 23.30
C PRO A 62 -0.66 1.84 22.77
N GLY A 63 -1.27 1.81 21.59
CA GLY A 63 -1.97 2.96 21.01
C GLY A 63 -3.33 3.21 21.68
N PRO A 64 -3.84 4.45 21.60
CA PRO A 64 -5.07 4.87 22.26
C PRO A 64 -6.33 4.36 21.54
N ASP A 65 -7.46 4.52 22.21
CA ASP A 65 -8.79 4.32 21.63
C ASP A 65 -9.09 5.39 20.56
N PRO A 66 -9.90 5.05 19.53
CA PRO A 66 -10.36 6.04 18.56
C PRO A 66 -11.29 7.08 19.20
N GLY A 67 -11.53 8.18 18.49
CA GLY A 67 -12.36 9.30 18.94
C GLY A 67 -11.61 10.38 19.73
N LEU A 68 -10.30 10.20 19.99
CA LEU A 68 -9.48 11.24 20.60
C LEU A 68 -9.05 12.28 19.55
N PRO A 69 -8.88 13.56 19.91
CA PRO A 69 -8.43 14.59 18.96
C PRO A 69 -7.15 14.21 18.20
N GLN A 70 -6.22 13.51 18.85
CA GLN A 70 -4.97 13.07 18.22
C GLN A 70 -5.20 11.93 17.22
N THR A 71 -6.04 10.94 17.55
CA THR A 71 -6.31 9.81 16.66
C THR A 71 -7.13 10.25 15.45
N GLN A 72 -8.12 11.13 15.66
CA GLN A 72 -8.91 11.74 14.59
C GLN A 72 -8.06 12.58 13.63
N ALA A 73 -7.00 13.23 14.12
CA ALA A 73 -6.03 13.92 13.27
C ALA A 73 -5.07 12.96 12.55
N GLY A 74 -4.84 11.76 13.10
CA GLY A 74 -3.95 10.73 12.55
C GLY A 74 -4.71 9.67 11.76
N PHE A 75 -4.67 8.43 12.23
CA PHE A 75 -5.38 7.30 11.64
C PHE A 75 -6.30 6.64 12.66
N GLU A 76 -7.50 6.26 12.22
CA GLU A 76 -8.39 5.41 13.00
C GLU A 76 -8.82 4.20 12.19
N ILE A 77 -8.74 3.02 12.81
CA ILE A 77 -9.32 1.80 12.26
C ILE A 77 -10.46 1.39 13.20
N LEU A 78 -11.67 1.47 12.67
CA LEU A 78 -12.91 1.22 13.39
C LEU A 78 -13.50 -0.11 12.93
N ARG A 79 -14.10 -0.87 13.84
CA ARG A 79 -14.86 -2.06 13.45
C ARG A 79 -16.19 -1.65 12.86
N GLU A 80 -16.61 -2.35 11.81
CA GLU A 80 -17.93 -2.21 11.21
C GLU A 80 -18.65 -3.55 11.15
N GLY A 81 -19.92 -3.56 11.54
CA GLY A 81 -20.74 -4.76 11.57
C GLY A 81 -20.44 -5.67 12.78
N GLU A 82 -21.14 -6.80 12.83
CA GLU A 82 -21.09 -7.74 13.95
C GLU A 82 -20.68 -9.15 13.47
N GLY A 83 -20.24 -9.98 14.42
CA GLY A 83 -19.84 -11.36 14.16
C GLY A 83 -18.62 -11.53 13.25
N GLU A 84 -18.53 -12.71 12.63
CA GLU A 84 -17.40 -13.16 11.79
C GLU A 84 -17.30 -12.40 10.46
N ASN A 85 -18.39 -11.73 10.05
CA ASN A 85 -18.48 -10.95 8.82
C ASN A 85 -18.11 -9.47 8.99
N ALA A 86 -17.67 -9.06 10.18
CA ALA A 86 -17.26 -7.68 10.42
C ALA A 86 -16.16 -7.23 9.44
N THR A 87 -16.27 -6.00 8.97
CA THR A 87 -15.25 -5.29 8.20
C THR A 87 -14.63 -4.22 9.09
N PHE A 88 -13.71 -3.45 8.53
CA PHE A 88 -13.18 -2.28 9.19
C PHE A 88 -13.46 -1.04 8.35
N ARG A 89 -13.43 0.13 8.99
CA ARG A 89 -13.37 1.44 8.33
C ARG A 89 -12.06 2.08 8.71
N MET A 90 -11.33 2.61 7.72
CA MET A 90 -10.09 3.35 7.99
C MET A 90 -10.28 4.83 7.68
N MET A 91 -10.12 5.65 8.72
CA MET A 91 -10.21 7.10 8.65
C MET A 91 -8.82 7.71 8.72
N CYS A 92 -8.58 8.73 7.90
CA CYS A 92 -7.33 9.47 7.83
C CYS A 92 -7.59 10.96 8.08
N GLY A 93 -7.12 11.47 9.20
CA GLY A 93 -7.09 12.90 9.49
C GLY A 93 -5.97 13.63 8.76
N GLU A 94 -5.87 14.93 9.02
CA GLU A 94 -4.90 15.83 8.37
C GLU A 94 -3.44 15.41 8.61
N ILE A 95 -3.08 15.04 9.85
CA ILE A 95 -1.71 14.60 10.17
C ILE A 95 -1.41 13.27 9.49
N GLY A 96 -2.34 12.32 9.53
CA GLY A 96 -2.21 11.04 8.83
C GLY A 96 -2.01 11.25 7.32
N TRP A 97 -2.79 12.16 6.74
CA TRP A 97 -2.70 12.50 5.33
C TRP A 97 -1.35 13.12 4.99
N ASN A 98 -0.87 14.08 5.79
CA ASN A 98 0.42 14.74 5.60
C ASN A 98 1.59 13.75 5.65
N VAL A 99 1.53 12.74 6.53
CA VAL A 99 2.54 11.65 6.56
C VAL A 99 2.56 10.89 5.23
N MET A 100 1.40 10.48 4.72
CA MET A 100 1.31 9.71 3.47
C MET A 100 1.65 10.57 2.25
N TYR A 101 1.19 11.81 2.23
CA TYR A 101 1.52 12.79 1.19
C TYR A 101 3.03 13.04 1.10
N GLY A 102 3.69 13.18 2.25
CA GLY A 102 5.14 13.31 2.37
C GLY A 102 5.87 12.03 1.93
N MET A 103 5.37 10.86 2.32
CA MET A 103 5.91 9.56 1.93
C MET A 103 5.94 9.37 0.41
N ARG A 104 4.84 9.65 -0.29
CA ARG A 104 4.83 9.49 -1.76
C ARG A 104 5.85 10.41 -2.42
N ARG A 105 6.02 11.64 -1.91
CA ARG A 105 7.04 12.58 -2.41
C ARG A 105 8.46 12.18 -2.06
N SER A 106 8.70 11.54 -0.92
CA SER A 106 10.04 11.02 -0.59
C SER A 106 10.42 9.87 -1.52
N PHE A 107 9.49 8.97 -1.86
CA PHE A 107 9.72 7.95 -2.89
C PHE A 107 10.07 8.57 -4.24
N ALA A 108 9.34 9.60 -4.66
CA ALA A 108 9.62 10.32 -5.90
C ALA A 108 11.02 10.96 -5.89
N ALA A 109 11.41 11.56 -4.76
CA ALA A 109 12.73 12.16 -4.59
C ALA A 109 13.85 11.10 -4.66
N MET A 110 13.64 9.93 -4.05
CA MET A 110 14.59 8.81 -4.11
C MET A 110 14.77 8.29 -5.54
N ALA A 111 13.68 8.11 -6.28
CA ALA A 111 13.72 7.71 -7.70
C ALA A 111 14.42 8.77 -8.57
N ASN A 112 14.11 10.06 -8.36
CA ASN A 112 14.78 11.16 -9.08
C ASN A 112 16.29 11.24 -8.77
N ALA A 113 16.71 10.82 -7.57
CA ALA A 113 18.13 10.70 -7.21
C ALA A 113 18.82 9.47 -7.83
N GLY A 114 18.10 8.61 -8.54
CA GLY A 114 18.62 7.43 -9.22
C GLY A 114 18.50 6.12 -8.44
N ASN A 115 17.70 6.08 -7.37
CA ASN A 115 17.49 4.85 -6.60
C ASN A 115 16.32 4.05 -7.18
N ASP A 116 16.55 2.77 -7.47
CA ASP A 116 15.46 1.86 -7.81
C ASP A 116 14.69 1.48 -6.54
N LEU A 117 13.36 1.39 -6.63
CA LEU A 117 12.46 1.13 -5.51
C LEU A 117 11.52 -0.04 -5.84
N VAL A 118 11.25 -0.89 -4.85
CA VAL A 118 10.10 -1.80 -4.87
C VAL A 118 9.20 -1.48 -3.68
N LEU A 119 7.98 -1.04 -3.98
CA LEU A 119 7.03 -0.48 -3.02
C LEU A 119 5.89 -1.47 -2.76
N GLY A 120 5.68 -1.88 -1.52
CA GLY A 120 4.54 -2.69 -1.10
C GLY A 120 3.36 -1.84 -0.63
N GLU A 121 2.36 -1.65 -1.50
CA GLU A 121 1.28 -0.68 -1.31
C GLU A 121 -0.12 -1.31 -1.23
N VAL A 122 -1.03 -0.62 -0.54
CA VAL A 122 -2.47 -0.94 -0.53
C VAL A 122 -3.19 0.32 -0.96
N ASN A 123 -3.51 0.42 -2.26
CA ASN A 123 -4.00 1.67 -2.84
C ASN A 123 -5.52 1.70 -2.94
N THR A 124 -6.12 2.80 -2.49
CA THR A 124 -7.46 3.23 -2.86
C THR A 124 -7.37 4.17 -4.07
N GLU A 125 -8.50 4.52 -4.68
CA GLU A 125 -8.50 5.49 -5.79
C GLU A 125 -7.90 6.85 -5.39
N ILE A 126 -8.22 7.36 -4.19
CA ILE A 126 -7.67 8.65 -3.74
C ILE A 126 -6.16 8.58 -3.48
N MET A 127 -5.64 7.44 -3.00
CA MET A 127 -4.20 7.23 -2.85
C MET A 127 -3.49 7.15 -4.19
N LEU A 128 -4.10 6.44 -5.16
CA LEU A 128 -3.55 6.28 -6.50
C LEU A 128 -3.47 7.63 -7.23
N LYS A 129 -4.46 8.50 -7.05
CA LYS A 129 -4.42 9.86 -7.56
C LYS A 129 -3.23 10.66 -7.00
N ASP A 130 -2.89 10.54 -5.71
CA ASP A 130 -1.72 11.28 -5.16
C ASP A 130 -0.41 10.67 -5.62
N TYR A 131 -0.34 9.35 -5.81
CA TYR A 131 0.78 8.73 -6.52
C TYR A 131 0.94 9.29 -7.92
N CYS A 132 -0.14 9.40 -8.71
CA CYS A 132 -0.10 9.99 -10.06
C CYS A 132 0.48 11.41 -10.03
N ASN A 133 0.06 12.25 -9.08
CA ASN A 133 0.62 13.60 -8.93
C ASN A 133 2.10 13.58 -8.50
N ALA A 134 2.46 12.75 -7.51
CA ALA A 134 3.81 12.70 -6.98
C ALA A 134 4.84 12.13 -7.97
N PHE A 135 4.43 11.18 -8.82
CA PHE A 135 5.31 10.44 -9.73
C PHE A 135 5.14 10.86 -11.20
N LYS A 136 4.39 11.93 -11.51
CA LYS A 136 4.06 12.31 -12.90
C LYS A 136 5.27 12.49 -13.82
N ASP A 137 6.40 12.90 -13.27
CA ASP A 137 7.65 13.14 -14.00
C ASP A 137 8.61 11.94 -13.96
N LEU A 138 8.22 10.80 -13.35
CA LEU A 138 9.01 9.57 -13.37
C LEU A 138 8.75 8.78 -14.66
N GLU A 139 9.83 8.39 -15.35
CA GLU A 139 9.70 7.70 -16.63
C GLU A 139 9.36 6.21 -16.51
N ARG A 140 9.80 5.56 -15.43
CA ARG A 140 9.70 4.11 -15.22
C ARG A 140 9.02 3.77 -13.90
N VAL A 141 7.70 3.62 -13.94
CA VAL A 141 6.86 3.17 -12.82
C VAL A 141 6.02 1.98 -13.28
N TYR A 142 6.34 0.80 -12.76
CA TYR A 142 5.63 -0.45 -13.04
C TYR A 142 4.50 -0.66 -12.03
N MET A 143 3.29 -0.90 -12.53
CA MET A 143 2.13 -1.24 -11.71
C MET A 143 1.95 -2.76 -11.70
N ILE A 144 2.22 -3.39 -10.55
CA ILE A 144 2.13 -4.84 -10.39
C ILE A 144 0.97 -5.19 -9.45
N GLY A 145 0.00 -5.95 -9.96
CA GLY A 145 -1.13 -6.45 -9.17
C GLY A 145 -0.74 -7.72 -8.40
N VAL A 146 -0.91 -7.72 -7.09
CA VAL A 146 -0.64 -8.86 -6.21
C VAL A 146 -1.97 -9.43 -5.73
N PHE A 147 -2.40 -10.52 -6.35
CA PHE A 147 -3.65 -11.20 -6.06
C PHE A 147 -3.45 -12.34 -5.06
N CYS A 148 -4.50 -12.63 -4.31
CA CYS A 148 -4.61 -13.78 -3.43
C CYS A 148 -6.11 -14.00 -3.13
N PRO A 149 -6.63 -15.24 -3.15
CA PRO A 149 -8.02 -15.51 -2.80
C PRO A 149 -8.37 -15.03 -1.39
N LEU A 150 -9.58 -14.48 -1.19
CA LEU A 150 -10.02 -13.94 0.10
C LEU A 150 -9.88 -14.97 1.24
N GLU A 151 -10.25 -16.22 0.99
CA GLU A 151 -10.15 -17.32 1.96
C GLU A 151 -8.71 -17.51 2.47
N GLU A 152 -7.71 -17.40 1.59
CA GLU A 152 -6.30 -17.51 1.97
C GLU A 152 -5.81 -16.23 2.67
N LEU A 153 -6.31 -15.06 2.27
CA LEU A 153 -6.02 -13.80 2.96
C LEU A 153 -6.51 -13.83 4.41
N GLU A 154 -7.76 -14.25 4.63
CA GLU A 154 -8.36 -14.37 5.96
C GLU A 154 -7.65 -15.44 6.82
N ARG A 155 -7.28 -16.58 6.23
CA ARG A 155 -6.47 -17.59 6.92
C ARG A 155 -5.11 -17.03 7.36
N ARG A 156 -4.48 -16.19 6.53
CA ARG A 156 -3.21 -15.51 6.88
C ARG A 156 -3.40 -14.46 7.97
N GLU A 157 -4.54 -13.76 8.00
CA GLU A 157 -4.88 -12.81 9.06
C GLU A 157 -5.09 -13.51 10.41
N ASP A 158 -5.74 -14.67 10.42
CA ASP A 158 -6.05 -15.43 11.64
C ASP A 158 -4.79 -15.90 12.37
N VAL A 159 -3.76 -16.30 11.62
CA VAL A 159 -2.47 -16.74 12.19
C VAL A 159 -1.50 -15.59 12.47
N MET A 160 -1.82 -14.35 12.10
CA MET A 160 -0.97 -13.20 12.40
C MET A 160 -1.07 -12.85 13.88
N PRO A 161 0.07 -12.75 14.59
CA PRO A 161 0.06 -12.17 15.92
C PRO A 161 -0.55 -10.77 15.85
N HIS A 162 -1.39 -10.46 16.82
CA HIS A 162 -1.87 -9.10 17.03
C HIS A 162 -2.84 -8.55 15.97
N ARG A 163 -3.63 -9.37 15.28
CA ARG A 163 -4.70 -8.89 14.37
C ARG A 163 -6.01 -9.69 14.46
N ARG A 164 -7.10 -9.06 14.01
CA ARG A 164 -8.38 -9.73 13.73
C ARG A 164 -8.57 -9.90 12.22
N VAL A 165 -9.29 -10.94 11.84
CA VAL A 165 -9.76 -11.17 10.48
C VAL A 165 -10.74 -10.07 10.06
N GLY A 166 -10.61 -9.58 8.81
CA GLY A 166 -11.54 -8.62 8.20
C GLY A 166 -10.88 -7.49 7.41
N CYS A 167 -9.55 -7.31 7.53
CA CYS A 167 -8.82 -6.24 6.85
C CYS A 167 -8.77 -6.49 5.34
N ALA A 168 -8.46 -7.72 4.95
CA ALA A 168 -8.47 -8.16 3.57
C ALA A 168 -9.87 -8.00 2.95
N ARG A 169 -10.91 -8.41 3.69
CA ARG A 169 -12.31 -8.28 3.27
C ARG A 169 -12.72 -6.83 3.01
N MET A 170 -12.35 -5.91 3.90
CA MET A 170 -12.56 -4.47 3.71
C MET A 170 -11.92 -3.95 2.41
N GLN A 171 -10.76 -4.50 2.02
CA GLN A 171 -9.94 -3.94 0.94
C GLN A 171 -10.17 -4.59 -0.41
N ILE A 172 -10.51 -5.88 -0.45
CA ILE A 172 -10.37 -6.72 -1.65
C ILE A 172 -11.18 -6.19 -2.86
N ASP A 173 -12.34 -5.62 -2.62
CA ASP A 173 -13.21 -5.08 -3.67
C ASP A 173 -12.70 -3.76 -4.26
N GLN A 174 -11.92 -2.99 -3.49
CA GLN A 174 -11.49 -1.65 -3.86
C GLN A 174 -9.99 -1.57 -4.22
N VAL A 175 -9.13 -2.39 -3.61
CA VAL A 175 -7.66 -2.28 -3.72
C VAL A 175 -7.16 -2.50 -5.14
N HIS A 176 -7.91 -3.28 -5.91
CA HIS A 176 -7.59 -3.55 -7.31
C HIS A 176 -8.25 -2.57 -8.26
N MET A 177 -9.08 -1.62 -7.82
CA MET A 177 -9.66 -0.61 -8.69
C MET A 177 -8.61 0.46 -9.05
N PRO A 178 -8.46 0.86 -10.34
CA PRO A 178 -9.32 0.56 -11.49
C PRO A 178 -8.95 -0.68 -12.31
N GLY A 179 -8.08 -1.56 -11.81
CA GLY A 179 -7.67 -2.81 -12.45
C GLY A 179 -6.49 -2.64 -13.40
N ALA A 180 -5.79 -1.51 -13.30
CA ALA A 180 -4.74 -1.15 -14.22
C ALA A 180 -3.39 -1.64 -13.68
N TYR A 181 -2.85 -2.69 -14.30
CA TYR A 181 -1.53 -3.25 -13.99
C TYR A 181 -0.78 -3.61 -15.28
N ASP A 182 0.54 -3.37 -15.29
CA ASP A 182 1.41 -3.85 -16.37
C ASP A 182 1.56 -5.38 -16.30
N PHE A 183 1.58 -5.93 -15.08
CA PHE A 183 1.68 -7.37 -14.82
C PHE A 183 1.01 -7.75 -13.50
N THR A 184 0.67 -9.03 -13.32
CA THR A 184 0.00 -9.53 -12.12
C THR A 184 0.60 -10.85 -11.65
N VAL A 185 0.69 -11.05 -10.34
CA VAL A 185 1.09 -12.31 -9.71
C VAL A 185 0.02 -12.79 -8.73
N ASP A 186 -0.04 -14.11 -8.50
CA ASP A 186 -0.99 -14.75 -7.58
C ASP A 186 -0.26 -15.46 -6.44
N THR A 187 -0.18 -14.80 -5.29
CA THR A 187 0.50 -15.33 -4.10
C THR A 187 -0.31 -16.40 -3.36
N GLY A 188 -1.53 -16.70 -3.82
CA GLY A 188 -2.30 -17.85 -3.37
C GLY A 188 -1.92 -19.14 -4.11
N LYS A 189 -1.24 -19.03 -5.25
CA LYS A 189 -0.80 -20.16 -6.08
C LYS A 189 0.70 -20.37 -6.03
N ASP A 190 1.46 -19.29 -6.17
CA ASP A 190 2.92 -19.33 -6.22
C ASP A 190 3.52 -18.82 -4.91
N ASP A 191 4.73 -19.29 -4.58
CA ASP A 191 5.49 -18.74 -3.46
C ASP A 191 6.10 -17.37 -3.80
N ALA A 192 6.61 -16.69 -2.77
CA ALA A 192 7.12 -15.33 -2.92
C ALA A 192 8.38 -15.25 -3.80
N GLU A 193 9.23 -16.30 -3.81
CA GLU A 193 10.43 -16.32 -4.64
C GLU A 193 10.06 -16.45 -6.12
N GLU A 194 9.13 -17.36 -6.44
CA GLU A 194 8.63 -17.54 -7.80
C GLU A 194 7.89 -16.30 -8.30
N CYS A 195 7.02 -15.70 -7.48
CA CYS A 195 6.39 -14.42 -7.81
C CYS A 195 7.43 -13.33 -8.09
N ALA A 196 8.51 -13.25 -7.31
CA ALA A 196 9.58 -12.28 -7.52
C ALA A 196 10.32 -12.50 -8.85
N ARG A 197 10.60 -13.77 -9.21
CA ARG A 197 11.19 -14.12 -10.52
C ARG A 197 10.28 -13.69 -11.68
N GLN A 198 8.98 -13.94 -11.57
CA GLN A 198 8.01 -13.51 -12.58
C GLN A 198 7.99 -11.98 -12.75
N VAL A 199 7.95 -11.24 -11.64
CA VAL A 199 7.98 -9.77 -11.66
C VAL A 199 9.26 -9.23 -12.29
N LEU A 200 10.44 -9.71 -11.86
CA LEU A 200 11.72 -9.28 -12.41
C LEU A 200 11.82 -9.60 -13.92
N ASN A 201 11.46 -10.83 -14.31
CA ASN A 201 11.45 -11.22 -15.71
C ASN A 201 10.52 -10.34 -16.56
N PHE A 202 9.34 -9.96 -16.04
CA PHE A 202 8.46 -9.03 -16.74
C PHE A 202 9.11 -7.64 -16.88
N VAL A 203 9.60 -7.08 -15.77
CA VAL A 203 10.20 -5.74 -15.71
C VAL A 203 11.40 -5.61 -16.63
N ASP A 204 12.27 -6.62 -16.68
CA ASP A 204 13.49 -6.60 -17.49
C ASP A 204 13.21 -6.70 -19.00
N ASN A 205 12.07 -7.27 -19.39
CA ASN A 205 11.73 -7.54 -20.79
C ASN A 205 10.63 -6.64 -21.35
N ASN A 206 9.96 -5.82 -20.53
CA ASN A 206 8.82 -5.02 -20.95
C ASN A 206 8.92 -3.56 -20.43
N PRO A 207 8.49 -2.55 -21.21
CA PRO A 207 8.38 -1.19 -20.71
C PRO A 207 7.11 -1.01 -19.84
N PRO A 208 7.11 -0.10 -18.85
CA PRO A 208 5.90 0.24 -18.12
C PRO A 208 5.03 1.19 -18.95
N VAL A 209 3.73 0.92 -19.02
CA VAL A 209 2.76 1.73 -19.78
C VAL A 209 1.61 2.21 -18.90
N VAL A 210 1.23 1.43 -17.90
CA VAL A 210 -0.01 1.65 -17.16
C VAL A 210 0.04 2.89 -16.29
N PHE A 211 1.16 3.15 -15.61
CA PHE A 211 1.22 4.31 -14.71
C PHE A 211 1.01 5.65 -15.46
N LYS A 212 1.53 5.77 -16.68
CA LYS A 212 1.32 6.96 -17.52
C LYS A 212 -0.15 7.12 -17.90
N GLN A 213 -0.84 6.02 -18.23
CA GLN A 213 -2.29 6.04 -18.50
C GLN A 213 -3.09 6.45 -17.26
N LEU A 214 -2.65 6.06 -16.07
CA LEU A 214 -3.28 6.49 -14.81
C LEU A 214 -3.08 7.99 -14.56
N VAL A 215 -1.89 8.54 -14.84
CA VAL A 215 -1.63 9.99 -14.79
C VAL A 215 -2.55 10.74 -15.76
N GLU A 216 -2.70 10.27 -17.00
CA GLU A 216 -3.62 10.87 -17.99
C GLU A 216 -5.09 10.79 -17.54
N ARG A 217 -5.51 9.65 -16.96
CA ARG A 217 -6.88 9.43 -16.50
C ARG A 217 -7.23 10.33 -15.32
N TYR A 218 -6.34 10.43 -14.34
CA TYR A 218 -6.62 11.11 -13.09
C TYR A 218 -6.29 12.61 -13.12
N GLY A 219 -5.43 13.04 -14.04
CA GLY A 219 -4.99 14.43 -14.13
C GLY A 219 -4.25 14.87 -12.86
N GLU A 220 -4.31 16.18 -12.58
CA GLU A 220 -3.83 16.71 -11.31
C GLU A 220 -4.88 16.52 -10.22
N ILE A 221 -4.44 16.12 -9.03
CA ILE A 221 -5.31 16.08 -7.84
C ILE A 221 -5.78 17.51 -7.53
N GLU A 222 -7.10 17.68 -7.38
CA GLU A 222 -7.64 18.81 -6.62
C GLU A 222 -7.22 18.68 -5.15
N GLU A 223 -6.77 19.77 -4.52
CA GLU A 223 -6.34 19.75 -3.12
C GLU A 223 -7.36 19.05 -2.21
N VAL A 224 -6.88 18.08 -1.42
CA VAL A 224 -7.70 17.42 -0.40
C VAL A 224 -7.81 18.36 0.80
N ASN A 225 -8.91 19.11 0.84
CA ASN A 225 -9.16 20.16 1.84
C ASN A 225 -10.27 19.80 2.85
N GLN A 226 -10.74 18.55 2.85
CA GLN A 226 -11.74 18.04 3.80
C GLN A 226 -11.22 16.80 4.51
N PHE A 227 -11.27 16.84 5.84
CA PHE A 227 -10.86 15.75 6.73
C PHE A 227 -11.98 15.37 7.71
N PRO A 228 -12.05 14.10 8.14
CA PRO A 228 -11.17 12.99 7.75
C PRO A 228 -11.50 12.43 6.35
N VAL A 229 -10.49 11.92 5.66
CA VAL A 229 -10.65 11.15 4.42
C VAL A 229 -10.92 9.70 4.78
N GLN A 230 -12.04 9.15 4.36
CA GLN A 230 -12.29 7.71 4.43
C GLN A 230 -11.50 7.02 3.32
N TRP A 231 -10.68 6.04 3.68
CA TRP A 231 -9.90 5.27 2.72
C TRP A 231 -10.64 4.02 2.25
N TRP A 232 -11.32 3.33 3.16
CA TRP A 232 -12.11 2.11 2.89
C TRP A 232 -13.48 2.23 3.55
#